data_AF-A0A099RQ07-F1
#
_entry.id   AF-A0A099RQ07-F1
#
_cell.length_a   1.000
_cell.length_b   1.000
_cell.length_c   1.000
_cell.angle_alpha   90.00
_cell.angle_beta   90.00
_cell.angle_gamma   90.00
#
_symmetry.space_group_name_H-M   'P 1'
#
loop_
_entity.id
_entity.type
_entity.pdbx_description
1 polymer ?
#
loop_
_entity_poly.entity_id
_entity_poly.type
_entity_poly.pdbx_seq_one_letter_code
_entity_poly.pdbx_strand_id
1 'polypeptide(L)'
;MNLDILKDLPMFTNPQLEWIEQNLASEFCKKIYDQIVEFDSKLDNDKQVAVRLVNFGQSVTFVVNGLGYSNPSLIRFSGTMPNGSPVELIQHVSQISFLLTSSLRDNPTEPKQEIGFKTE
;
A
#
# COMPACT_ATOMS: atom_id res chain seq x y z
N MET A 1 14.51 -40.34 17.92
CA MET A 1 13.24 -39.59 17.85
C MET A 1 13.02 -39.24 16.39
N ASN A 2 11.98 -39.78 15.77
CA ASN A 2 11.76 -39.64 14.32
C ASN A 2 11.14 -38.26 14.02
N LEU A 3 11.80 -37.45 13.18
CA LEU A 3 11.35 -36.11 12.80
C LEU A 3 10.09 -36.13 11.91
N ASP A 4 9.72 -37.28 11.35
CA ASP A 4 8.52 -37.42 10.49
C ASP A 4 7.20 -37.32 11.27
N ILE A 5 7.22 -37.51 12.59
CA ILE A 5 6.02 -37.42 13.45
C ILE A 5 5.47 -35.97 13.51
N LEU A 6 6.29 -34.97 13.19
CA LEU A 6 5.89 -33.56 13.19
C LEU A 6 5.09 -33.13 11.95
N LYS A 7 5.05 -33.94 10.89
CA LYS A 7 4.32 -33.61 9.64
C LYS A 7 2.82 -33.88 9.72
N ASP A 8 2.43 -34.80 10.60
CA ASP A 8 1.04 -35.28 10.75
C ASP A 8 0.33 -34.70 11.99
N LEU A 9 0.98 -33.77 12.71
CA LEU A 9 0.31 -33.00 13.75
C LEU A 9 -0.66 -32.02 13.07
N PRO A 10 -1.95 -31.98 13.46
CA PRO A 10 -2.81 -30.90 13.00
C PRO A 10 -2.14 -29.58 13.39
N MET A 11 -1.99 -28.67 12.43
CA MET A 11 -1.60 -27.29 12.74
C MET A 11 -2.68 -26.74 13.66
N PHE A 12 -2.44 -26.78 14.97
CA PHE A 12 -3.20 -25.99 15.90
C PHE A 12 -2.83 -24.55 15.61
N THR A 13 -3.69 -23.84 14.89
CA THR A 13 -3.51 -22.41 14.76
C THR A 13 -3.70 -21.81 16.14
N ASN A 14 -2.66 -21.15 16.64
CA ASN A 14 -2.78 -20.36 17.85
C ASN A 14 -3.50 -19.08 17.44
N PRO A 15 -4.75 -18.83 17.91
CA PRO A 15 -5.51 -17.65 17.48
C PRO A 15 -4.76 -16.33 17.76
N GLN A 16 -3.85 -16.34 18.74
CA GLN A 16 -3.02 -15.19 19.08
C GLN A 16 -1.89 -14.96 18.06
N LEU A 17 -1.36 -16.01 17.43
CA LEU A 17 -0.39 -15.90 16.33
C LEU A 17 -1.06 -15.41 15.05
N GLU A 18 -2.23 -15.95 14.71
CA GLU A 18 -3.01 -15.47 13.56
C GLU A 18 -3.35 -13.98 13.70
N TRP A 19 -3.73 -13.54 14.91
CA TRP A 19 -3.99 -12.12 15.17
C TRP A 19 -2.74 -11.26 14.97
N ILE A 20 -1.56 -11.71 15.41
CA ILE A 20 -0.31 -10.97 15.21
C ILE A 20 -0.03 -10.83 13.71
N GLU A 21 -0.12 -11.92 12.95
CA GLU A 21 0.12 -11.93 11.50
C GLU A 21 -0.83 -10.98 10.76
N GLN A 22 -2.13 -11.01 11.10
CA GLN A 22 -3.14 -10.12 10.51
C GLN A 22 -2.94 -8.62 10.82
N ASN A 23 -2.16 -8.30 11.85
CA ASN A 23 -1.85 -6.94 12.27
C ASN A 23 -0.43 -6.49 11.88
N LEU A 24 0.26 -7.25 11.03
CA LEU A 24 1.53 -6.83 10.44
C LEU A 24 1.32 -5.80 9.34
N ALA A 25 2.28 -4.89 9.19
CA ALA A 25 2.32 -3.90 8.12
C ALA A 25 2.19 -4.52 6.73
N SER A 26 2.70 -5.75 6.53
CA SER A 26 2.51 -6.52 5.30
C SER A 26 1.04 -6.71 4.93
N GLU A 27 0.21 -7.07 5.91
CA GLU A 27 -1.22 -7.30 5.70
C GLU A 27 -1.99 -6.00 5.45
N PHE A 28 -1.63 -4.93 6.17
CA PHE A 28 -2.20 -3.60 5.90
C PHE A 28 -1.78 -3.09 4.52
N CYS A 29 -0.52 -3.25 4.13
CA CYS A 29 0.00 -2.81 2.84
C CYS A 29 -0.69 -3.54 1.68
N LYS A 30 -0.89 -4.85 1.79
CA LYS A 30 -1.67 -5.63 0.81
C LYS A 30 -3.10 -5.11 0.66
N LYS A 31 -3.81 -4.88 1.76
CA LYS A 31 -5.18 -4.33 1.73
C LYS A 31 -5.24 -2.95 1.09
N ILE A 32 -4.26 -2.09 1.35
CA ILE A 32 -4.17 -0.76 0.75
C ILE A 32 -3.89 -0.86 -0.75
N TYR A 33 -2.98 -1.76 -1.16
CA TYR A 33 -2.71 -2.02 -2.57
C TYR A 33 -3.98 -2.44 -3.30
N ASP A 34 -4.74 -3.40 -2.77
CA ASP A 34 -5.99 -3.87 -3.36
C ASP A 34 -7.01 -2.72 -3.50
N GLN A 35 -7.15 -1.87 -2.49
CA GLN A 35 -8.03 -0.70 -2.54
C GLN A 35 -7.60 0.33 -3.60
N ILE A 36 -6.29 0.53 -3.77
CA ILE A 36 -5.75 1.43 -4.79
C ILE A 36 -6.02 0.89 -6.19
N VAL A 37 -5.78 -0.40 -6.42
CA VAL A 37 -6.07 -1.06 -7.70
C VAL A 37 -7.57 -0.99 -8.00
N GLU A 38 -8.42 -1.26 -7.01
CA GLU A 38 -9.87 -1.15 -7.16
C GLU A 38 -10.29 0.29 -7.51
N PHE A 39 -9.69 1.29 -6.87
CA PHE A 39 -9.95 2.70 -7.15
C PHE A 39 -9.48 3.09 -8.56
N ASP A 40 -8.28 2.70 -8.99
CA ASP A 40 -7.75 3.01 -10.33
C ASP A 40 -8.60 2.38 -11.44
N SER A 41 -9.13 1.18 -11.21
CA SER A 41 -9.99 0.48 -12.18
C SER A 41 -11.28 1.24 -12.52
N LYS A 42 -11.69 2.16 -11.63
CA LYS A 42 -12.88 3.02 -11.79
C LYS A 42 -12.57 4.36 -12.44
N LEU A 43 -11.30 4.67 -12.70
CA LEU A 43 -10.88 5.93 -13.31
C LEU A 43 -10.83 5.84 -14.83
N ASP A 44 -11.23 6.93 -15.48
CA ASP A 44 -11.06 7.14 -16.92
C ASP A 44 -9.59 6.96 -17.35
N ASN A 45 -9.37 6.65 -18.63
CA ASN A 45 -8.03 6.39 -19.16
C ASN A 45 -7.08 7.59 -19.09
N ASP A 46 -7.59 8.82 -19.00
CA ASP A 46 -6.81 10.05 -18.87
C ASP A 46 -6.44 10.39 -17.42
N LYS A 47 -6.87 9.58 -16.45
CA LYS A 47 -6.64 9.78 -15.02
C LYS A 47 -5.78 8.68 -14.41
N GLN A 48 -5.10 9.04 -13.32
CA GLN A 48 -4.29 8.15 -12.49
C GLN A 48 -4.53 8.41 -11.01
N VAL A 49 -4.17 7.45 -10.16
CA VAL A 49 -4.33 7.57 -8.71
C VAL A 49 -3.34 8.58 -8.13
N ALA A 50 -3.87 9.46 -7.29
CA ALA A 50 -3.10 10.33 -6.42
C ALA A 50 -3.52 10.12 -4.96
N VAL A 51 -2.58 10.30 -4.05
CA VAL A 51 -2.82 10.30 -2.61
C VAL A 51 -2.79 11.73 -2.11
N ARG A 52 -3.82 12.10 -1.34
CA ARG A 52 -3.85 13.36 -0.59
C ARG A 52 -3.78 13.08 0.89
N LEU A 53 -2.77 13.65 1.53
CA LEU A 53 -2.66 13.72 2.98
C LEU A 53 -3.40 14.95 3.47
N VAL A 54 -4.15 14.79 4.56
CA VAL A 54 -4.87 15.88 5.20
C VAL A 54 -4.37 15.98 6.63
N ASN A 55 -3.54 16.99 6.92
CA ASN A 55 -3.04 17.21 8.27
C ASN A 55 -3.11 18.70 8.63
N PHE A 56 -3.85 19.05 9.68
CA PHE A 56 -3.91 20.38 10.32
C PHE A 56 -3.76 21.60 9.38
N GLY A 57 -4.62 21.70 8.36
CA GLY A 57 -4.68 22.87 7.46
C GLY A 57 -3.66 22.87 6.32
N GLN A 58 -2.81 21.85 6.23
CA GLN A 58 -1.96 21.61 5.06
C GLN A 58 -2.37 20.30 4.38
N SER A 59 -2.39 20.32 3.05
CA SER A 59 -2.61 19.11 2.26
C SER A 59 -1.49 18.91 1.27
N VAL A 60 -0.87 17.74 1.30
CA VAL A 60 0.11 17.31 0.30
C VAL A 60 -0.58 16.31 -0.60
N THR A 61 -0.56 16.56 -1.92
CA THR A 61 -1.09 15.62 -2.92
C THR A 61 0.04 15.22 -3.86
N PHE A 62 0.20 13.91 -4.08
CA PHE A 62 1.19 13.38 -5.01
C PHE A 62 0.67 12.13 -5.71
N VAL A 63 1.20 11.85 -6.89
CA VAL A 63 0.87 10.64 -7.67
C VAL A 63 1.58 9.46 -7.03
N VAL A 64 0.85 8.38 -6.75
CA VAL A 64 1.45 7.17 -6.16
C VAL A 64 2.05 6.32 -7.26
N ASN A 65 3.30 5.94 -7.10
CA ASN A 65 4.01 5.03 -8.01
C ASN A 65 4.37 3.70 -7.34
N GLY A 66 4.36 3.64 -6.01
CA GLY A 66 4.65 2.39 -5.31
C GLY A 66 4.28 2.38 -3.83
N LEU A 67 4.15 1.16 -3.32
CA LEU A 67 3.94 0.84 -1.92
C LEU A 67 5.06 -0.08 -1.40
N GLY A 68 5.43 0.12 -0.14
CA GLY A 68 6.30 -0.76 0.62
C GLY A 68 5.88 -0.85 2.07
N TYR A 69 6.42 -1.82 2.80
CA TYR A 69 6.15 -2.00 4.23
C TYR A 69 7.39 -2.47 4.98
N SER A 70 7.39 -2.27 6.29
CA SER A 70 8.35 -2.89 7.20
C SER A 70 7.62 -3.37 8.45
N ASN A 71 7.63 -4.68 8.66
CA ASN A 71 6.96 -5.30 9.79
C ASN A 71 7.65 -4.89 11.11
N PRO A 72 6.89 -4.63 12.18
CA PRO A 72 5.45 -4.93 12.29
C PRO A 72 4.52 -3.81 11.81
N SER A 73 4.97 -2.57 11.58
CA SER A 73 4.03 -1.45 11.62
C SER A 73 4.29 -0.24 10.72
N LEU A 74 5.26 -0.27 9.81
CA LEU A 74 5.53 0.86 8.91
C LEU A 74 5.04 0.59 7.49
N ILE A 75 4.42 1.60 6.87
CA ILE A 75 4.07 1.63 5.44
C ILE A 75 4.75 2.82 4.78
N ARG A 76 5.20 2.62 3.55
CA ARG A 76 5.83 3.63 2.71
C ARG A 76 5.03 3.80 1.41
N PHE A 77 4.70 5.04 1.08
CA PHE A 77 4.18 5.45 -0.22
C PHE A 77 5.29 6.18 -0.96
N SER A 78 5.69 5.67 -2.12
CA SER A 78 6.62 6.35 -3.03
C SER A 78 5.85 6.92 -4.21
N GLY A 79 6.24 8.12 -4.65
CA GLY A 79 5.52 8.80 -5.70
C GLY A 79 6.24 9.99 -6.28
N THR A 80 5.48 10.79 -7.02
CA THR A 80 5.98 11.99 -7.70
C THR A 80 5.09 13.19 -7.37
N MET A 81 5.71 14.31 -7.02
CA MET A 81 5.05 15.60 -6.81
C MET A 81 4.59 16.22 -8.14
N PRO A 82 3.65 17.18 -8.14
CA PRO A 82 3.20 17.84 -9.38
C PRO A 82 4.31 18.51 -10.20
N ASN A 83 5.44 18.87 -9.58
CA ASN A 83 6.61 19.43 -10.25
C ASN A 83 7.61 18.36 -10.76
N GLY A 84 7.25 17.07 -10.68
CA GLY A 84 8.11 15.95 -11.10
C GLY A 84 9.14 15.49 -10.06
N SER A 85 9.26 16.15 -8.89
CA SER A 85 10.23 15.71 -7.88
C SER A 85 9.76 14.43 -7.17
N PRO A 86 10.66 13.48 -6.85
CA PRO A 86 10.29 12.29 -6.10
C PRO A 86 9.83 12.66 -4.69
N VAL A 87 8.91 11.88 -4.15
CA VAL A 87 8.42 12.02 -2.77
C VAL A 87 8.22 10.66 -2.14
N GLU A 88 8.50 10.58 -0.85
CA GLU A 88 8.15 9.45 -0.01
C GLU A 88 7.40 9.90 1.23
N LEU A 89 6.32 9.18 1.55
CA LEU A 89 5.62 9.26 2.80
C LEU A 89 5.84 7.96 3.57
N ILE A 90 6.31 8.07 4.82
CA ILE A 90 6.45 6.94 5.75
C ILE A 90 5.47 7.17 6.89
N GLN A 91 4.62 6.18 7.19
CA GLN A 91 3.68 6.25 8.31
C GLN A 91 3.63 4.95 9.10
N HIS A 92 3.34 5.08 10.39
CA HIS A 92 2.89 3.95 11.21
C HIS A 92 1.48 3.53 10.79
N VAL A 93 1.16 2.24 10.80
CA VAL A 93 -0.15 1.70 10.39
C VAL A 93 -1.33 2.33 11.13
N SER A 94 -1.14 2.70 12.41
CA SER A 94 -2.17 3.34 13.22
C SER A 94 -2.42 4.82 12.88
N GLN A 95 -1.55 5.44 12.06
CA GLN A 95 -1.62 6.85 11.68
C GLN A 95 -2.08 7.03 10.23
N ILE A 96 -2.43 5.94 9.55
CA ILE A 96 -2.85 5.97 8.16
C ILE A 96 -4.10 6.82 8.03
N SER A 97 -3.95 7.97 7.38
CA SER A 97 -5.04 8.87 7.05
C SER A 97 -4.72 9.55 5.72
N PHE A 98 -5.18 8.95 4.63
CA PHE A 98 -5.05 9.52 3.31
C PHE A 98 -6.35 9.37 2.52
N LEU A 99 -6.51 10.26 1.54
CA LEU A 99 -7.58 10.21 0.55
C LEU A 99 -7.00 9.70 -0.77
N LEU A 100 -7.65 8.67 -1.33
CA LEU A 100 -7.46 8.34 -2.74
C LEU A 100 -8.24 9.32 -3.60
N THR A 101 -7.54 9.94 -4.54
CA THR A 101 -8.11 10.89 -5.50
C THR A 101 -7.50 10.64 -6.88
N SER A 102 -7.92 11.42 -7.87
CA SER A 102 -7.41 11.30 -9.23
C SER A 102 -6.61 12.54 -9.63
N SER A 103 -5.60 12.33 -10.48
CA SER A 103 -4.87 13.36 -11.20
C SER A 103 -4.93 13.06 -12.69
N LEU A 104 -4.80 14.08 -13.52
CA LEU A 104 -4.60 13.88 -14.96
C LEU A 104 -3.25 13.18 -15.18
N ARG A 105 -3.21 12.36 -16.23
CA ARG A 105 -2.00 11.74 -16.76
C ARG A 105 -1.33 12.70 -17.73
N ASP A 106 0.00 12.71 -17.73
CA ASP A 106 0.76 13.50 -18.70
C ASP A 106 0.61 12.94 -20.12
N ASN A 107 0.66 11.61 -20.26
CA ASN A 107 0.53 10.90 -21.53
C ASN A 107 -0.63 9.88 -21.49
N PRO A 108 -1.87 10.28 -21.82
CA PRO A 108 -3.03 9.39 -21.76
C PRO A 108 -3.03 8.28 -22.84
N THR A 109 -2.18 8.42 -23.87
CA THR A 109 -2.04 7.44 -24.96
C THR A 109 -1.21 6.22 -24.57
N GLU A 110 -0.39 6.33 -23.51
CA GLU A 110 0.38 5.20 -22.99
C GLU A 110 -0.52 4.32 -22.10
N PRO A 111 -0.15 3.06 -21.84
CA PRO A 111 -0.80 2.27 -20.79
C PRO A 111 -0.68 2.97 -19.44
N LYS A 112 -1.68 2.81 -18.56
CA LYS A 112 -1.58 3.31 -17.18
C LYS A 112 -0.38 2.65 -16.50
N GLN A 113 0.37 3.43 -15.73
CA GLN A 113 1.49 2.91 -14.98
C GLN A 113 0.97 2.05 -13.83
N GLU A 114 1.40 0.80 -13.78
CA GLU A 114 1.10 -0.07 -12.64
C GLU A 114 1.80 0.45 -11.39
N ILE A 115 1.13 0.35 -10.25
CA ILE A 115 1.69 0.73 -8.96
C ILE A 115 2.57 -0.42 -8.49
N GLY A 116 3.84 -0.13 -8.24
CA GLY A 116 4.78 -1.14 -7.74
C GLY A 116 4.43 -1.57 -6.32
N PHE A 117 4.52 -2.88 -6.04
CA PHE A 117 4.45 -3.43 -4.70
C PHE A 117 5.80 -4.03 -4.33
N LYS A 118 6.52 -3.43 -3.37
CA LYS A 118 7.82 -3.92 -2.91
C LYS A 118 7.68 -4.59 -1.54
N THR A 119 7.99 -5.88 -1.50
CA THR A 119 8.26 -6.61 -0.26
C THR A 119 9.75 -6.41 0.07
N GLU A 120 10.07 -5.83 1.22
CA GLU A 120 11.44 -5.91 1.78
C GLU A 120 11.64 -7.22 2.53
#